data_AF-A0A1S3INJ6-F1
#
_entry.id   AF-A0A1S3INJ6-F1
#
_cell.length_a   1.000
_cell.length_b   1.000
_cell.length_c   1.000
_cell.angle_alpha   90.00
_cell.angle_beta   90.00
_cell.angle_gamma   90.00
#
_symmetry.space_group_name_H-M   'P 1'
#
loop_
_entity.id
_entity.type
_entity.pdbx_description
1 polymer ?
#
loop_
_entity_poly.entity_id
_entity_poly.type
_entity_poly.pdbx_seq_one_letter_code
_entity_poly.pdbx_strand_id
1 'polypeptide(L)'
;MHFDDLLKTLGEFGTFQKRRYALICILGFQSVMAMLGIVFFGAQMDHYCKVPAHYIDWVTQAYGNVSHEELLNIAIPRNKDGEREQCILYRYDNDTRLEAIYSIADGQNITSDFSHSFGALHLERSNITTKPCPEGRIYSQEQFKSTLVSEFDLSCGNAWQLSTCKSALFAGKLFALLLSGVISDRFGRRHVFLFGQFFVAATGISMAFAPDMLSFSVLYVLQGSCDALVYLTIYTLGMELVGTSKRRMAGLIIGMFFGLGHTLLALEAYLVRNWRHLALVANSPAVFFTLFWLVLPESVRWLLAQGRHEEAKAIITRVAAVNKVTLDPDVLDEFLLTGDQEKRVTHTPVDLLKTLNRAKVTLNLAFLWLVNSLVYFGLSYGTQDLGGSLFLNFALMGLADIPGQFLALFILDTIGRRKILLIFMVIGGLACIIAVLIPKDLQWLTITLALLGKMAISTTFAVIYMVTSEIYPTVIRHVSLSFHSSIGRLGGLLAPQILLLETVYKPLPFIVIGLCSVTAGGLAMLLPETLGKPLSQTMAAFDTVINGRLVSKCTFNRFSLY
;
A
#
# COMPACT_ATOMS: atom_id res chain seq x y z
N MET A 1 -21.45 -35.13 -0.46
CA MET A 1 -20.66 -34.44 -1.51
C MET A 1 -20.20 -33.09 -0.97
N HIS A 2 -18.94 -32.66 -1.13
CA HIS A 2 -18.54 -31.31 -0.71
C HIS A 2 -18.91 -30.28 -1.80
N PHE A 3 -19.13 -29.01 -1.41
CA PHE A 3 -19.48 -27.95 -2.37
C PHE A 3 -18.44 -27.78 -3.49
N ASP A 4 -17.16 -28.04 -3.22
CA ASP A 4 -16.10 -27.99 -4.23
C ASP A 4 -16.25 -29.07 -5.32
N ASP A 5 -16.89 -30.21 -5.01
CA ASP A 5 -17.20 -31.23 -6.00
C ASP A 5 -18.43 -30.82 -6.84
N LEU A 6 -19.43 -30.17 -6.21
CA LEU A 6 -20.59 -29.64 -6.92
C LEU A 6 -20.16 -28.56 -7.95
N LEU A 7 -19.16 -27.75 -7.61
CA LEU A 7 -18.59 -26.77 -8.54
C LEU A 7 -17.93 -27.41 -9.77
N LYS A 8 -17.41 -28.64 -9.68
CA LYS A 8 -16.90 -29.37 -10.84
C LYS A 8 -18.03 -29.72 -11.80
N THR A 9 -19.16 -30.19 -11.27
CA THR A 9 -20.37 -30.50 -12.04
C THR A 9 -20.97 -29.24 -12.66
N LEU A 10 -21.08 -28.14 -11.90
CA LEU A 10 -21.60 -26.85 -12.36
C LEU A 10 -20.69 -26.13 -13.38
N GLY A 11 -19.47 -26.61 -13.58
CA GLY A 11 -18.41 -25.95 -14.33
C GLY A 11 -17.60 -25.00 -13.44
N GLU A 12 -16.34 -25.37 -13.18
CA GLU A 12 -15.46 -24.69 -12.20
C GLU A 12 -15.25 -23.19 -12.46
N PHE A 13 -15.40 -22.75 -13.71
CA PHE A 13 -15.35 -21.34 -14.09
C PHE A 13 -16.24 -21.07 -15.31
N GLY A 14 -17.52 -21.44 -15.18
CA GLY A 14 -18.55 -21.25 -16.20
C GLY A 14 -18.92 -19.78 -16.46
N THR A 15 -19.87 -19.56 -17.37
CA THR A 15 -20.30 -18.22 -17.80
C THR A 15 -20.84 -17.38 -16.63
N PHE A 16 -21.58 -17.99 -15.71
CA PHE A 16 -22.07 -17.30 -14.51
C PHE A 16 -20.89 -16.79 -13.66
N GLN A 17 -19.96 -17.68 -13.33
CA GLN A 17 -18.78 -17.37 -12.52
C GLN A 17 -17.93 -16.29 -13.19
N LYS A 18 -17.63 -16.39 -14.48
CA LYS A 18 -16.84 -15.40 -15.23
C LYS A 18 -17.45 -13.99 -15.14
N ARG A 19 -18.77 -13.87 -15.37
CA ARG A 19 -19.47 -12.59 -15.31
C ARG A 19 -19.44 -11.96 -13.92
N ARG A 20 -19.66 -12.76 -12.87
CA ARG A 20 -19.61 -12.28 -11.48
C ARG A 20 -18.20 -11.95 -11.03
N TYR A 21 -17.23 -12.80 -11.37
CA TYR A 21 -15.84 -12.61 -11.00
C TYR A 21 -15.24 -11.36 -11.66
N ALA A 22 -15.59 -11.07 -12.93
CA ALA A 22 -15.17 -9.84 -13.59
C ALA A 22 -15.63 -8.57 -12.85
N LEU A 23 -16.87 -8.56 -12.33
CA LEU A 23 -17.37 -7.45 -11.51
C LEU A 23 -16.58 -7.33 -10.20
N ILE A 24 -16.24 -8.46 -9.57
CA ILE A 24 -15.41 -8.49 -8.36
C ILE A 24 -14.03 -7.90 -8.64
N CYS A 25 -13.42 -8.21 -9.78
CA CYS A 25 -12.11 -7.68 -10.16
C CYS A 25 -12.13 -6.16 -10.37
N ILE A 26 -13.20 -5.59 -10.92
CA ILE A 26 -13.35 -4.14 -11.13
C ILE A 26 -13.28 -3.36 -9.81
N LEU A 27 -13.70 -3.96 -8.68
CA LEU A 27 -13.56 -3.34 -7.35
C LEU A 27 -12.10 -3.18 -6.91
N GLY A 28 -11.15 -3.88 -7.56
CA GLY A 28 -9.73 -3.66 -7.37
C GLY A 28 -9.32 -2.21 -7.66
N PHE A 29 -9.97 -1.55 -8.63
CA PHE A 29 -9.73 -0.13 -8.92
C PHE A 29 -10.05 0.75 -7.72
N GLN A 30 -11.22 0.58 -7.12
CA GLN A 30 -11.65 1.35 -5.95
C GLN A 30 -10.67 1.22 -4.79
N SER A 31 -10.18 0.01 -4.55
CA SER A 31 -9.29 -0.24 -3.41
C SER A 31 -7.97 0.48 -3.55
N VAL A 32 -7.47 0.64 -4.79
CA VAL A 32 -6.29 1.46 -5.07
C VAL A 32 -6.56 2.94 -4.78
N MET A 33 -7.70 3.47 -5.22
CA MET A 33 -8.08 4.86 -4.97
C MET A 33 -8.11 5.17 -3.47
N ALA A 34 -8.73 4.28 -2.69
CA ALA A 34 -8.82 4.41 -1.24
C ALA A 34 -7.46 4.26 -0.53
N MET A 35 -6.53 3.46 -1.04
CA MET A 35 -5.23 3.24 -0.38
C MET A 35 -4.14 4.23 -0.79
N LEU A 36 -4.13 4.64 -2.05
CA LEU A 36 -3.01 5.34 -2.66
C LEU A 36 -3.38 6.70 -3.24
N GLY A 37 -4.66 7.09 -3.24
CA GLY A 37 -5.08 8.44 -3.63
C GLY A 37 -4.32 9.54 -2.88
N ILE A 38 -3.95 9.30 -1.62
CA ILE A 38 -3.16 10.22 -0.81
C ILE A 38 -1.76 10.53 -1.35
N VAL A 39 -1.20 9.71 -2.24
CA VAL A 39 0.05 10.01 -2.96
C VAL A 39 -0.10 11.30 -3.77
N PHE A 40 -1.27 11.50 -4.39
CA PHE A 40 -1.57 12.70 -5.15
C PHE A 40 -2.27 13.77 -4.30
N PHE A 41 -3.16 13.38 -3.37
CA PHE A 41 -3.80 14.37 -2.50
C PHE A 41 -2.78 15.12 -1.65
N GLY A 42 -1.78 14.42 -1.13
CA GLY A 42 -0.70 14.97 -0.32
C GLY A 42 0.64 14.98 -1.04
N ALA A 43 0.66 15.14 -2.37
CA ALA A 43 1.92 15.29 -3.10
C ALA A 43 2.68 16.51 -2.55
N GLN A 44 3.99 16.36 -2.31
CA GLN A 44 4.81 17.51 -1.95
C GLN A 44 4.93 18.44 -3.15
N MET A 45 4.82 19.73 -2.90
CA MET A 45 5.00 20.77 -3.90
C MET A 45 6.25 21.55 -3.55
N ASP A 46 6.99 21.99 -4.58
CA ASP A 46 8.12 22.90 -4.38
C ASP A 46 7.61 24.16 -3.70
N HIS A 47 8.32 24.58 -2.66
CA HIS A 47 7.88 25.68 -1.82
C HIS A 47 9.05 26.45 -1.24
N TYR A 48 8.75 27.65 -0.79
CA TYR A 48 9.68 28.49 -0.06
C TYR A 48 8.94 29.23 1.06
N CYS A 49 9.68 29.67 2.07
CA CYS A 49 9.08 30.41 3.18
C CYS A 49 8.43 31.71 2.70
N LYS A 50 7.23 32.02 3.21
CA LYS A 50 6.62 33.33 3.02
C LYS A 50 7.46 34.37 3.77
N VAL A 51 7.94 35.36 3.04
CA VAL A 51 8.74 36.46 3.60
C VAL A 51 7.79 37.41 4.37
N PRO A 52 8.04 37.67 5.67
CA PRO A 52 7.18 38.55 6.45
C PRO A 52 7.12 39.97 5.90
N ALA A 53 5.96 40.61 5.97
CA ALA A 53 5.77 41.96 5.42
C ALA A 53 6.76 42.99 6.00
N HIS A 54 6.99 42.96 7.31
CA HIS A 54 7.96 43.84 7.98
C HIS A 54 9.39 43.69 7.46
N TYR A 55 9.75 42.51 6.97
CA TYR A 55 11.06 42.25 6.38
C TYR A 55 11.15 42.83 4.97
N ILE A 56 10.07 42.71 4.18
CA ILE A 56 9.99 43.32 2.85
C ILE A 56 10.13 44.84 2.96
N ASP A 57 9.44 45.46 3.93
CA ASP A 57 9.53 46.90 4.18
C ASP A 57 10.96 47.32 4.55
N TRP A 58 11.65 46.54 5.38
CA TRP A 58 13.06 46.79 5.71
C TRP A 58 13.98 46.69 4.49
N VAL A 59 13.87 45.62 3.69
CA VAL A 59 14.68 45.48 2.47
C VAL A 59 14.42 46.67 1.54
N THR A 60 13.16 47.09 1.42
CA THR A 60 12.77 48.23 0.58
C THR A 60 13.36 49.55 1.09
N GLN A 61 13.43 49.74 2.42
CA GLN A 61 14.06 50.92 3.02
C GLN A 61 15.59 50.91 2.90
N ALA A 62 16.23 49.74 3.03
CA ALA A 62 17.67 49.61 3.03
C ALA A 62 18.29 49.58 1.62
N TYR A 63 17.62 48.93 0.65
CA TYR A 63 18.15 48.67 -0.69
C TYR A 63 17.30 49.26 -1.83
N GLY A 64 16.18 49.93 -1.50
CA GLY A 64 15.21 50.39 -2.50
C GLY A 64 14.33 49.24 -3.02
N ASN A 65 13.59 49.51 -4.11
CA ASN A 65 12.68 48.53 -4.69
C ASN A 65 13.47 47.38 -5.36
N VAL A 66 13.54 46.22 -4.69
CA VAL A 66 14.20 45.01 -5.19
C VAL A 66 13.23 44.12 -5.95
N SER A 67 13.75 43.34 -6.89
CA SER A 67 12.95 42.30 -7.55
C SER A 67 12.57 41.18 -6.58
N HIS A 68 11.50 40.44 -6.89
CA HIS A 68 11.07 39.29 -6.08
C HIS A 68 12.18 38.23 -5.95
N GLU A 69 12.98 38.04 -6.98
CA GLU A 69 14.05 37.04 -6.97
C GLU A 69 15.23 37.45 -6.07
N GLU A 70 15.61 38.73 -6.11
CA GLU A 70 16.62 39.31 -5.21
C GLU A 70 16.15 39.23 -3.76
N LEU A 71 14.90 39.60 -3.49
CA LEU A 71 14.31 39.48 -2.14
C LEU A 71 14.43 38.06 -1.60
N LEU A 72 14.11 37.04 -2.40
CA LEU A 72 14.25 35.64 -1.99
C LEU A 72 15.72 35.23 -1.78
N ASN A 73 16.66 35.72 -2.59
CA ASN A 73 18.09 35.44 -2.43
C ASN A 73 18.69 36.05 -1.16
N ILE A 74 18.13 37.18 -0.71
CA ILE A 74 18.51 37.85 0.54
C ILE A 74 17.86 37.12 1.73
N ALA A 75 16.57 36.77 1.65
CA ALA A 75 15.79 36.24 2.76
C ALA A 75 16.05 34.76 3.08
N ILE A 76 16.32 33.94 2.05
CA ILE A 76 16.36 32.48 2.15
C ILE A 76 17.78 31.96 1.94
N PRO A 77 18.31 31.12 2.84
CA PRO A 77 19.61 30.47 2.63
C PRO A 77 19.60 29.51 1.46
N ARG A 78 20.78 29.24 0.89
CA ARG A 78 20.96 28.20 -0.13
C ARG A 78 21.67 26.99 0.47
N ASN A 79 21.25 25.80 0.05
CA ASN A 79 21.87 24.54 0.43
C ASN A 79 23.22 24.35 -0.29
N LYS A 80 23.92 23.25 0.03
CA LYS A 80 25.21 22.90 -0.60
C LYS A 80 25.12 22.65 -2.11
N ASP A 81 23.94 22.30 -2.60
CA ASP A 81 23.65 22.06 -4.02
C ASP A 81 23.31 23.37 -4.76
N GLY A 82 23.27 24.52 -4.07
CA GLY A 82 22.97 25.84 -4.62
C GLY A 82 21.47 26.16 -4.74
N GLU A 83 20.59 25.25 -4.31
CA GLU A 83 19.13 25.42 -4.28
C GLU A 83 18.70 26.18 -3.02
N ARG A 84 17.54 26.85 -3.07
CA ARG A 84 16.99 27.55 -1.90
C ARG A 84 16.51 26.56 -0.85
N GLU A 85 16.83 26.82 0.40
CA GLU A 85 16.30 26.08 1.54
C GLU A 85 14.79 26.33 1.67
N GLN A 86 14.01 25.25 1.71
CA GLN A 86 12.54 25.36 1.64
C GLN A 86 11.88 25.65 2.99
N CYS A 87 12.61 25.45 4.10
CA CYS A 87 12.04 25.38 5.45
C CYS A 87 12.53 26.45 6.43
N ILE A 88 13.52 27.25 6.03
CA ILE A 88 14.19 28.20 6.92
C ILE A 88 14.36 29.57 6.25
N LEU A 89 14.34 30.60 7.08
CA LEU A 89 14.67 31.98 6.74
C LEU A 89 15.86 32.42 7.58
N TYR A 90 16.62 33.39 7.06
CA TYR A 90 17.57 34.12 7.91
C TYR A 90 16.81 34.87 9.01
N ARG A 91 17.34 34.79 10.24
CA ARG A 91 16.83 35.56 11.38
C ARG A 91 17.38 36.97 11.30
N TYR A 92 16.47 37.92 11.21
CA TYR A 92 16.76 39.33 11.37
C TYR A 92 16.06 39.79 12.64
N ASP A 93 16.85 40.18 13.64
CA ASP A 93 16.37 40.72 14.90
C ASP A 93 16.67 42.22 14.98
N ASN A 94 15.93 42.96 15.80
CA ASN A 94 16.10 44.41 15.90
C ASN A 94 17.54 44.83 16.30
N ASP A 95 18.32 43.99 16.97
CA ASP A 95 19.73 44.29 17.30
C ASP A 95 20.66 44.27 16.06
N THR A 96 20.37 43.42 15.07
CA THR A 96 21.08 43.44 13.77
C THR A 96 20.74 44.68 12.92
N ARG A 97 19.69 45.44 13.27
CA ARG A 97 19.44 46.77 12.68
C ARG A 97 20.56 47.75 13.05
N LEU A 98 21.10 47.66 14.26
CA LEU A 98 22.11 48.60 14.75
C LEU A 98 23.48 48.25 14.17
N GLU A 99 23.90 46.98 14.16
CA GLU A 99 25.23 46.61 13.62
C GLU A 99 25.37 46.90 12.12
N ALA A 100 24.35 46.62 11.29
CA ALA A 100 24.41 46.91 9.85
C ALA A 100 24.33 48.41 9.54
N ILE A 101 23.62 49.21 10.36
CA ILE A 101 23.57 50.66 10.20
C ILE A 101 24.87 51.31 10.71
N TYR A 102 25.45 50.82 11.80
CA TYR A 102 26.72 51.33 12.33
C TYR A 102 27.91 51.00 11.43
N SER A 103 27.96 49.83 10.80
CA SER A 103 29.07 49.51 9.86
C SER A 103 29.03 50.35 8.59
N ILE A 104 27.84 50.81 8.15
CA ILE A 104 27.68 51.71 7.01
C ILE A 104 28.02 53.15 7.42
N ALA A 105 27.69 53.55 8.66
CA ALA A 105 27.93 54.90 9.16
C ALA A 105 29.40 55.18 9.53
N ASP A 106 30.18 54.15 9.91
CA ASP A 106 31.54 54.32 10.43
C ASP A 106 32.65 54.15 9.37
N GLY A 107 32.29 54.11 8.08
CA GLY A 107 33.24 53.64 7.06
C GLY A 107 33.30 54.32 5.69
N GLN A 108 32.30 55.07 5.21
CA GLN A 108 32.42 55.73 3.89
C GLN A 108 31.36 56.79 3.61
N ASN A 109 31.80 57.97 3.15
CA ASN A 109 30.96 58.96 2.48
C ASN A 109 30.25 58.28 1.30
N ILE A 110 28.92 58.26 1.34
CA ILE A 110 28.06 57.67 0.31
C ILE A 110 28.15 58.53 -0.96
N THR A 111 29.09 58.21 -1.84
CA THR A 111 28.98 58.54 -3.26
C THR A 111 28.26 57.42 -3.99
N SER A 112 27.37 57.82 -4.88
CA SER A 112 26.34 57.04 -5.58
C SER A 112 26.86 55.96 -6.54
N ASP A 113 27.41 54.86 -6.03
CA ASP A 113 27.63 53.65 -6.83
C ASP A 113 26.92 52.43 -6.23
N PHE A 114 25.76 52.15 -6.82
CA PHE A 114 24.75 51.16 -6.42
C PHE A 114 25.20 49.68 -6.59
N SER A 115 26.38 49.43 -7.16
CA SER A 115 26.86 48.09 -7.54
C SER A 115 27.82 47.45 -6.53
N HIS A 116 28.44 48.23 -5.64
CA HIS A 116 29.45 47.71 -4.69
C HIS A 116 28.88 47.25 -3.35
N SER A 117 27.67 47.66 -2.97
CA SER A 117 27.06 47.29 -1.68
C SER A 117 26.54 45.84 -1.64
N PHE A 118 26.24 45.23 -2.79
CA PHE A 118 25.86 43.81 -2.86
C PHE A 118 27.06 42.87 -2.66
N GLY A 119 28.27 43.29 -3.01
CA GLY A 119 29.49 42.50 -2.85
C GLY A 119 29.96 42.40 -1.39
N ALA A 120 29.67 43.41 -0.56
CA ALA A 120 30.11 43.47 0.84
C ALA A 120 29.34 42.53 1.77
N LEU A 121 28.12 42.11 1.40
CA LEU A 121 27.31 41.13 2.16
C LEU A 121 27.73 39.67 1.94
N HIS A 122 28.65 39.40 1.02
CA HIS A 122 29.12 38.04 0.76
C HIS A 122 30.16 37.54 1.78
N LEU A 123 30.67 38.37 2.69
CA LEU A 123 31.84 38.03 3.53
C LEU A 123 31.60 37.83 5.04
N GLU A 124 30.37 37.97 5.56
CA GLU A 124 30.04 37.60 6.97
C GLU A 124 28.77 36.73 7.10
N ARG A 125 28.53 35.82 6.14
CA ARG A 125 27.37 34.91 6.18
C ARG A 125 27.49 33.76 7.20
N SER A 126 28.58 33.68 7.96
CA SER A 126 28.90 32.58 8.89
C SER A 126 28.20 32.66 10.24
N ASN A 127 27.69 33.83 10.66
CA ASN A 127 27.05 34.01 11.98
C ASN A 127 25.55 34.37 11.92
N ILE A 128 24.93 34.36 10.74
CA ILE A 128 23.50 34.66 10.62
C ILE A 128 22.69 33.44 11.08
N THR A 129 22.01 33.59 12.22
CA THR A 129 21.11 32.56 12.74
C THR A 129 19.90 32.37 11.83
N THR A 130 19.34 31.17 11.77
CA THR A 130 18.16 30.85 10.95
C THR A 130 16.94 30.58 11.80
N LYS A 131 15.74 30.89 11.30
CA LYS A 131 14.47 30.57 11.96
C LYS A 131 13.52 29.82 11.01
N PRO A 132 12.61 28.96 11.53
CA PRO A 132 11.54 28.36 10.73
C PRO A 132 10.62 29.41 10.11
N CYS A 133 9.94 29.09 9.00
CA CYS A 133 9.00 30.01 8.33
C CYS A 133 7.86 30.45 9.30
N PRO A 134 7.79 31.71 9.74
CA PRO A 134 6.84 32.13 10.78
C PRO A 134 5.43 32.44 10.23
N GLU A 135 5.32 32.88 8.97
CA GLU A 135 4.04 33.22 8.32
C GLU A 135 3.60 32.17 7.29
N GLY A 136 4.10 30.94 7.42
CA GLY A 136 3.83 29.83 6.51
C GLY A 136 4.68 29.86 5.23
N ARG A 137 4.20 29.18 4.20
CA ARG A 137 4.96 28.88 2.97
C ARG A 137 4.16 29.26 1.72
N ILE A 138 4.88 29.53 0.65
CA ILE A 138 4.33 29.73 -0.69
C ILE A 138 4.70 28.51 -1.54
N TYR A 139 3.69 27.90 -2.14
CA TYR A 139 3.82 26.66 -2.92
C TYR A 139 3.72 26.94 -4.43
N SER A 140 4.61 26.33 -5.21
CA SER A 140 4.63 26.42 -6.68
C SER A 140 3.47 25.65 -7.30
N GLN A 141 2.72 26.31 -8.18
CA GLN A 141 1.54 25.71 -8.82
C GLN A 141 1.81 25.06 -10.19
N GLU A 142 3.08 24.80 -10.54
CA GLU A 142 3.45 24.24 -11.84
C GLU A 142 2.89 22.82 -12.07
N GLN A 143 3.05 21.94 -11.07
CA GLN A 143 2.59 20.55 -11.16
C GLN A 143 1.17 20.36 -10.64
N PHE A 144 0.84 20.99 -9.51
CA PHE A 144 -0.45 20.86 -8.84
C PHE A 144 -1.05 22.24 -8.58
N LYS A 145 -2.39 22.36 -8.67
CA LYS A 145 -3.07 23.60 -8.30
C LYS A 145 -3.19 23.74 -6.78
N SER A 146 -3.43 22.63 -6.11
CA SER A 146 -3.53 22.54 -4.65
C SER A 146 -3.43 21.08 -4.22
N THR A 147 -2.73 20.84 -3.12
CA THR A 147 -2.62 19.58 -2.36
C THR A 147 -2.92 19.81 -0.88
N LEU A 148 -3.16 18.73 -0.12
CA LEU A 148 -3.25 18.75 1.34
C LEU A 148 -2.02 19.42 1.98
N VAL A 149 -0.85 19.19 1.40
CA VAL A 149 0.40 19.81 1.87
C VAL A 149 0.35 21.33 1.71
N SER A 150 -0.09 21.82 0.54
CA SER A 150 -0.18 23.25 0.28
C SER A 150 -1.31 23.95 1.04
N GLU A 151 -2.44 23.27 1.24
CA GLU A 151 -3.64 23.87 1.82
C GLU A 151 -3.59 23.88 3.35
N PHE A 152 -3.00 22.86 3.96
CA PHE A 152 -2.84 22.75 5.42
C PHE A 152 -1.41 23.03 5.91
N ASP A 153 -0.53 23.53 5.04
CA ASP A 153 0.87 23.89 5.34
C ASP A 153 1.64 22.77 6.07
N LEU A 154 1.61 21.57 5.49
CA LEU A 154 2.15 20.33 6.09
C LEU A 154 3.62 20.07 5.76
N SER A 155 4.37 21.04 5.23
CA SER A 155 5.79 20.86 4.94
C SER A 155 6.68 20.98 6.19
N CYS A 156 7.94 20.57 6.07
CA CYS A 156 8.99 20.79 7.08
C CYS A 156 8.61 20.16 8.45
N GLY A 157 8.56 20.96 9.52
CA GLY A 157 8.22 20.49 10.87
C GLY A 157 6.84 19.82 11.01
N ASN A 158 5.94 20.02 10.05
CA ASN A 158 4.61 19.40 10.04
C ASN A 158 4.49 18.18 9.11
N ALA A 159 5.56 17.79 8.41
CA ALA A 159 5.56 16.68 7.44
C ALA A 159 5.15 15.33 8.04
N TRP A 160 5.40 15.15 9.34
CA TRP A 160 5.00 13.96 10.07
C TRP A 160 3.49 13.72 10.03
N GLN A 161 2.66 14.77 9.99
CA GLN A 161 1.19 14.62 10.04
C GLN A 161 0.66 13.84 8.84
N LEU A 162 1.17 14.11 7.64
CA LEU A 162 0.78 13.40 6.44
C LEU A 162 1.23 11.94 6.47
N SER A 163 2.46 11.68 6.94
CA SER A 163 2.95 10.31 7.11
C SER A 163 2.15 9.52 8.15
N THR A 164 1.85 10.14 9.30
CA THR A 164 0.99 9.56 10.33
C THR A 164 -0.42 9.28 9.82
N CYS A 165 -1.00 10.15 8.99
CA CYS A 165 -2.29 9.89 8.34
C CYS A 165 -2.24 8.65 7.42
N LYS A 166 -1.19 8.49 6.61
CA LYS A 166 -0.97 7.28 5.80
C LYS A 166 -0.86 6.03 6.68
N SER A 167 -0.14 6.10 7.80
CA SER A 167 -0.01 4.98 8.76
C SER A 167 -1.33 4.67 9.48
N ALA A 168 -2.09 5.69 9.88
CA ALA A 168 -3.37 5.54 10.56
C ALA A 168 -4.39 4.80 9.69
N LEU A 169 -4.39 5.05 8.37
CA LEU A 169 -5.19 4.25 7.42
C LEU A 169 -4.95 2.75 7.61
N PHE A 170 -3.68 2.32 7.62
CA PHE A 170 -3.33 0.91 7.79
C PHE A 170 -3.66 0.37 9.17
N ALA A 171 -3.60 1.21 10.22
CA ALA A 171 -4.10 0.84 11.54
C ALA A 171 -5.60 0.52 11.49
N GLY A 172 -6.41 1.37 10.85
CA GLY A 172 -7.84 1.11 10.60
C GLY A 172 -8.07 -0.19 9.84
N LYS A 173 -7.32 -0.41 8.74
CA LYS A 173 -7.37 -1.67 7.96
C LYS A 173 -7.03 -2.90 8.81
N LEU A 174 -6.02 -2.81 9.67
CA LEU A 174 -5.59 -3.92 10.54
C LEU A 174 -6.74 -4.37 11.44
N PHE A 175 -7.37 -3.43 12.17
CA PHE A 175 -8.48 -3.75 13.07
C PHE A 175 -9.71 -4.25 12.31
N ALA A 176 -10.02 -3.65 11.16
CA ALA A 176 -11.13 -4.09 10.32
C ALA A 176 -10.94 -5.53 9.80
N LEU A 177 -9.73 -5.91 9.37
CA LEU A 177 -9.44 -7.27 8.90
C LEU A 177 -9.57 -8.31 10.02
N LEU A 178 -9.15 -7.99 11.25
CA LEU A 178 -9.31 -8.90 12.38
C LEU A 178 -10.78 -9.19 12.70
N LEU A 179 -11.67 -8.21 12.50
CA LEU A 179 -13.11 -8.34 12.76
C LEU A 179 -13.89 -8.86 11.54
N SER A 180 -13.33 -8.75 10.34
CA SER A 180 -14.02 -9.01 9.07
C SER A 180 -14.65 -10.40 8.98
N GLY A 181 -13.95 -11.45 9.45
CA GLY A 181 -14.46 -12.82 9.45
C GLY A 181 -15.72 -12.97 10.29
N VAL A 182 -15.69 -12.45 11.53
CA VAL A 182 -16.84 -12.48 12.46
C VAL A 182 -18.03 -11.73 11.88
N ILE A 183 -17.78 -10.56 11.29
CA ILE A 183 -18.84 -9.72 10.70
C ILE A 183 -19.44 -10.41 9.46
N SER A 184 -18.61 -10.92 8.55
CA SER A 184 -19.03 -11.60 7.31
C SER A 184 -19.75 -12.92 7.57
N ASP A 185 -19.33 -13.67 8.59
CA ASP A 185 -20.00 -14.91 9.02
C ASP A 185 -21.33 -14.65 9.73
N ARG A 186 -21.47 -13.53 10.43
CA ARG A 186 -22.73 -13.18 11.12
C ARG A 186 -23.78 -12.59 10.18
N PHE A 187 -23.38 -11.66 9.31
CA PHE A 187 -24.31 -10.87 8.50
C PHE A 187 -24.42 -11.33 7.03
N GLY A 188 -23.55 -12.24 6.59
CA GLY A 188 -23.47 -12.67 5.19
C GLY A 188 -22.58 -11.75 4.35
N ARG A 189 -21.98 -12.31 3.29
CA ARG A 189 -20.94 -11.63 2.50
C ARG A 189 -21.57 -10.50 1.70
N ARG A 190 -22.74 -10.75 1.14
CA ARG A 190 -23.45 -9.79 0.30
C ARG A 190 -23.77 -8.52 1.12
N HIS A 191 -24.32 -8.67 2.33
CA HIS A 191 -24.83 -7.53 3.10
C HIS A 191 -23.68 -6.67 3.63
N VAL A 192 -22.62 -7.34 4.11
CA VAL A 192 -21.38 -6.67 4.51
C VAL A 192 -20.76 -5.90 3.35
N PHE A 193 -20.80 -6.44 2.13
CA PHE A 193 -20.40 -5.71 0.93
C PHE A 193 -21.24 -4.44 0.72
N LEU A 194 -22.57 -4.52 0.77
CA LEU A 194 -23.45 -3.36 0.55
C LEU A 194 -23.17 -2.22 1.54
N PHE A 195 -23.20 -2.52 2.84
CA PHE A 195 -22.98 -1.51 3.88
C PHE A 195 -21.54 -0.98 3.82
N GLY A 196 -20.56 -1.87 3.70
CA GLY A 196 -19.16 -1.47 3.60
C GLY A 196 -18.91 -0.55 2.40
N GLN A 197 -19.45 -0.90 1.23
CA GLN A 197 -19.27 -0.13 0.00
C GLN A 197 -19.94 1.25 0.08
N PHE A 198 -21.14 1.33 0.68
CA PHE A 198 -21.79 2.60 0.97
C PHE A 198 -20.90 3.51 1.84
N PHE A 199 -20.33 2.98 2.92
CA PHE A 199 -19.45 3.77 3.79
C PHE A 199 -18.13 4.15 3.11
N VAL A 200 -17.56 3.29 2.27
CA VAL A 200 -16.37 3.63 1.45
C VAL A 200 -16.67 4.83 0.54
N ALA A 201 -17.83 4.84 -0.13
CA ALA A 201 -18.23 5.93 -1.00
C ALA A 201 -18.49 7.23 -0.20
N ALA A 202 -19.25 7.13 0.90
CA ALA A 202 -19.61 8.27 1.73
C ALA A 202 -18.37 8.94 2.35
N THR A 203 -17.49 8.15 2.97
CA THR A 203 -16.24 8.66 3.57
C THR A 203 -15.29 9.21 2.50
N GLY A 204 -15.17 8.51 1.36
CA GLY A 204 -14.36 8.92 0.21
C GLY A 204 -14.73 10.29 -0.35
N ILE A 205 -16.02 10.51 -0.60
CA ILE A 205 -16.54 11.79 -1.09
C ILE A 205 -16.42 12.89 -0.02
N SER A 206 -16.69 12.55 1.25
CA SER A 206 -16.61 13.51 2.35
C SER A 206 -15.20 14.08 2.56
N MET A 207 -14.15 13.32 2.23
CA MET A 207 -12.75 13.80 2.33
C MET A 207 -12.49 15.05 1.50
N ALA A 208 -13.15 15.20 0.35
CA ALA A 208 -13.01 16.38 -0.51
C ALA A 208 -13.49 17.68 0.17
N PHE A 209 -14.29 17.55 1.23
CA PHE A 209 -14.87 18.66 2.00
C PHE A 209 -14.22 18.81 3.38
N ALA A 210 -13.17 18.03 3.68
CA ALA A 210 -12.48 18.14 4.97
C ALA A 210 -11.92 19.57 5.16
N PRO A 211 -12.23 20.25 6.28
CA PRO A 211 -11.76 21.61 6.54
C PRO A 211 -10.33 21.65 7.08
N ASP A 212 -9.85 20.55 7.66
CA ASP A 212 -8.55 20.44 8.31
C ASP A 212 -7.99 19.01 8.22
N MET A 213 -6.71 18.86 8.59
CA MET A 213 -5.97 17.60 8.50
C MET A 213 -6.50 16.50 9.44
N LEU A 214 -7.05 16.84 10.61
CA LEU A 214 -7.62 15.85 11.54
C LEU A 214 -8.92 15.30 10.97
N SER A 215 -9.81 16.17 10.49
CA SER A 215 -11.06 15.76 9.82
C SER A 215 -10.78 14.86 8.62
N PHE A 216 -9.80 15.22 7.79
CA PHE A 216 -9.34 14.37 6.68
C PHE A 216 -8.84 13.02 7.18
N SER A 217 -7.98 13.00 8.19
CA SER A 217 -7.38 11.78 8.73
C SER A 217 -8.44 10.81 9.29
N VAL A 218 -9.45 11.31 10.01
CA VAL A 218 -10.55 10.50 10.54
C VAL A 218 -11.34 9.85 9.40
N LEU A 219 -11.73 10.64 8.39
CA LEU A 219 -12.45 10.12 7.22
C LEU A 219 -11.61 9.09 6.45
N TYR A 220 -10.31 9.35 6.30
CA TYR A 220 -9.40 8.44 5.62
C TYR A 220 -9.26 7.11 6.35
N VAL A 221 -9.11 7.12 7.68
CA VAL A 221 -9.06 5.90 8.51
C VAL A 221 -10.36 5.10 8.41
N LEU A 222 -11.52 5.78 8.46
CA LEU A 222 -12.83 5.14 8.30
C LEU A 222 -12.95 4.51 6.91
N GLN A 223 -12.55 5.23 5.86
CA GLN A 223 -12.56 4.70 4.49
C GLN A 223 -11.67 3.46 4.37
N GLY A 224 -10.45 3.51 4.90
CA GLY A 224 -9.52 2.37 4.89
C GLY A 224 -10.10 1.15 5.59
N SER A 225 -10.73 1.36 6.76
CA SER A 225 -11.36 0.30 7.55
C SER A 225 -12.51 -0.37 6.77
N CYS A 226 -13.40 0.43 6.17
CA CYS A 226 -14.50 -0.08 5.36
C CYS A 226 -13.99 -0.75 4.07
N ASP A 227 -13.00 -0.18 3.39
CA ASP A 227 -12.40 -0.76 2.18
C ASP A 227 -11.75 -2.12 2.49
N ALA A 228 -11.04 -2.25 3.61
CA ALA A 228 -10.45 -3.52 4.02
C ALA A 228 -11.51 -4.62 4.23
N LEU A 229 -12.62 -4.26 4.88
CA LEU A 229 -13.75 -5.16 5.10
C LEU A 229 -14.41 -5.58 3.78
N VAL A 230 -14.66 -4.62 2.88
CA VAL A 230 -15.24 -4.85 1.55
C VAL A 230 -14.33 -5.75 0.71
N TYR A 231 -13.05 -5.39 0.61
CA TYR A 231 -12.07 -6.08 -0.22
C TYR A 231 -11.93 -7.55 0.19
N LEU A 232 -11.82 -7.85 1.49
CA LEU A 232 -11.70 -9.23 1.96
C LEU A 232 -13.00 -10.02 1.75
N THR A 233 -14.14 -9.41 2.05
CA THR A 233 -15.45 -10.05 1.88
C THR A 233 -15.69 -10.42 0.41
N ILE A 234 -15.41 -9.49 -0.51
CA ILE A 234 -15.62 -9.74 -1.94
C ILE A 234 -14.58 -10.69 -2.53
N TYR A 235 -13.32 -10.62 -2.08
CA TYR A 235 -12.31 -11.60 -2.45
C TYR A 235 -12.74 -13.01 -2.04
N THR A 236 -13.25 -13.16 -0.81
CA THR A 236 -13.75 -14.45 -0.30
C THR A 236 -14.93 -14.94 -1.15
N LEU A 237 -15.93 -14.09 -1.41
CA LEU A 237 -17.06 -14.44 -2.27
C LEU A 237 -16.61 -14.88 -3.67
N GLY A 238 -15.65 -14.17 -4.27
CA GLY A 238 -15.08 -14.53 -5.57
C GLY A 238 -14.40 -15.89 -5.56
N MET A 239 -13.63 -16.20 -4.52
CA MET A 239 -12.95 -17.49 -4.39
C MET A 239 -13.89 -18.65 -4.07
N GLU A 240 -15.04 -18.38 -3.45
CA GLU A 240 -16.10 -19.36 -3.21
C GLU A 240 -16.91 -19.65 -4.48
N LEU A 241 -17.04 -18.67 -5.39
CA LEU A 241 -17.70 -18.86 -6.69
C LEU A 241 -16.87 -19.71 -7.68
N VAL A 242 -15.55 -19.69 -7.54
CA VAL A 242 -14.62 -20.34 -8.48
C VAL A 242 -14.18 -21.71 -7.94
N GLY A 243 -14.17 -22.71 -8.82
CA GLY A 243 -13.70 -24.06 -8.53
C GLY A 243 -12.22 -24.10 -8.18
N THR A 244 -11.82 -25.13 -7.43
CA THR A 244 -10.48 -25.26 -6.83
C THR A 244 -9.34 -25.14 -7.85
N SER A 245 -9.50 -25.71 -9.05
CA SER A 245 -8.46 -25.68 -10.09
C SER A 245 -8.19 -24.27 -10.66
N LYS A 246 -9.20 -23.39 -10.64
CA LYS A 246 -9.16 -22.05 -11.25
C LYS A 246 -8.90 -20.94 -10.24
N ARG A 247 -8.95 -21.23 -8.93
CA ARG A 247 -8.67 -20.28 -7.84
C ARG A 247 -7.33 -19.56 -7.97
N ARG A 248 -6.29 -20.26 -8.43
CA ARG A 248 -4.97 -19.65 -8.67
C ARG A 248 -5.05 -18.53 -9.70
N MET A 249 -5.61 -18.81 -10.87
CA MET A 249 -5.77 -17.83 -11.94
C MET A 249 -6.66 -16.66 -11.49
N ALA A 250 -7.75 -16.96 -10.79
CA ALA A 250 -8.66 -15.97 -10.23
C ALA A 250 -7.91 -14.97 -9.33
N GLY A 251 -7.17 -15.47 -8.33
CA GLY A 251 -6.39 -14.64 -7.40
C GLY A 251 -5.32 -13.76 -8.05
N LEU A 252 -4.84 -14.11 -9.24
CA LEU A 252 -3.87 -13.31 -9.98
C LEU A 252 -4.53 -12.25 -10.86
N ILE A 253 -5.67 -12.56 -11.47
CA ILE A 253 -6.46 -11.60 -12.25
C ILE A 253 -6.86 -10.41 -11.36
N ILE A 254 -7.32 -10.65 -10.13
CA ILE A 254 -7.66 -9.54 -9.22
C ILE A 254 -6.45 -8.66 -8.90
N GLY A 255 -5.24 -9.24 -8.80
CA GLY A 255 -3.99 -8.49 -8.65
C GLY A 255 -3.65 -7.61 -9.87
N MET A 256 -3.94 -8.07 -11.08
CA MET A 256 -3.74 -7.27 -12.30
C MET A 256 -4.67 -6.05 -12.34
N PHE A 257 -5.93 -6.22 -11.91
CA PHE A 257 -6.87 -5.09 -11.81
C PHE A 257 -6.42 -4.07 -10.77
N PHE A 258 -5.75 -4.50 -9.68
CA PHE A 258 -5.11 -3.60 -8.73
C PHE A 258 -3.98 -2.77 -9.41
N GLY A 259 -3.10 -3.42 -10.17
CA GLY A 259 -2.04 -2.70 -10.93
C GLY A 259 -2.60 -1.73 -11.99
N LEU A 260 -3.68 -2.12 -12.66
CA LEU A 260 -4.40 -1.23 -13.60
C LEU A 260 -5.06 -0.05 -12.86
N GLY A 261 -5.57 -0.25 -11.64
CA GLY A 261 -6.11 0.83 -10.80
C GLY A 261 -5.06 1.86 -10.40
N HIS A 262 -3.83 1.43 -10.14
CA HIS A 262 -2.69 2.33 -9.95
C HIS A 262 -2.47 3.24 -11.16
N THR A 263 -2.50 2.64 -12.35
CA THR A 263 -2.30 3.36 -13.61
C THR A 263 -3.43 4.34 -13.88
N LEU A 264 -4.68 3.92 -13.61
CA LEU A 264 -5.85 4.78 -13.73
C LEU A 264 -5.79 5.97 -12.76
N LEU A 265 -5.37 5.76 -11.52
CA LEU A 265 -5.22 6.83 -10.53
C LEU A 265 -4.21 7.89 -10.98
N ALA A 266 -3.07 7.47 -11.56
CA ALA A 266 -2.11 8.41 -12.14
C ALA A 266 -2.72 9.24 -13.29
N LEU A 267 -3.53 8.62 -14.14
CA LEU A 267 -4.22 9.31 -15.22
C LEU A 267 -5.22 10.33 -14.69
N GLU A 268 -6.05 9.93 -13.71
CA GLU A 268 -6.99 10.84 -13.04
C GLU A 268 -6.26 12.04 -12.42
N ALA A 269 -5.15 11.80 -11.72
CA ALA A 269 -4.35 12.86 -11.10
C ALA A 269 -3.67 13.78 -12.12
N TYR A 270 -3.26 13.25 -13.28
CA TYR A 270 -2.69 14.06 -14.36
C TYR A 270 -3.71 15.05 -14.95
N LEU A 271 -4.96 14.58 -15.10
CA LEU A 271 -6.08 15.37 -15.62
C LEU A 271 -6.65 16.34 -14.57
N VAL A 272 -6.69 15.93 -13.30
CA VAL A 272 -7.31 16.69 -12.20
C VAL A 272 -6.27 17.01 -11.12
N ARG A 273 -5.67 18.21 -11.24
CA ARG A 273 -4.53 18.67 -10.43
C ARG A 273 -4.91 19.39 -9.12
N ASN A 274 -6.18 19.42 -8.76
CA ASN A 274 -6.65 19.94 -7.47
C ASN A 274 -7.11 18.75 -6.62
N TRP A 275 -6.53 18.58 -5.43
CA TRP A 275 -6.76 17.39 -4.61
C TRP A 275 -8.23 17.19 -4.19
N ARG A 276 -8.99 18.28 -3.93
CA ARG A 276 -10.41 18.19 -3.57
C ARG A 276 -11.22 17.62 -4.73
N HIS A 277 -10.98 18.11 -5.94
CA HIS A 277 -11.63 17.61 -7.15
C HIS A 277 -11.19 16.18 -7.48
N LEU A 278 -9.90 15.87 -7.32
CA LEU A 278 -9.39 14.53 -7.54
C LEU A 278 -10.00 13.54 -6.54
N ALA A 279 -10.18 13.92 -5.27
CA ALA A 279 -10.84 13.10 -4.28
C ALA A 279 -12.29 12.78 -4.67
N LEU A 280 -13.03 13.75 -5.23
CA LEU A 280 -14.38 13.51 -5.76
C LEU A 280 -14.36 12.57 -6.97
N VAL A 281 -13.50 12.84 -7.95
CA VAL A 281 -13.43 12.04 -9.18
C VAL A 281 -13.02 10.60 -8.86
N ALA A 282 -11.95 10.39 -8.08
CA ALA A 282 -11.44 9.07 -7.75
C ALA A 282 -12.38 8.24 -6.86
N ASN A 283 -13.19 8.89 -6.00
CA ASN A 283 -14.11 8.18 -5.09
C ASN A 283 -15.55 8.06 -5.60
N SER A 284 -15.98 8.88 -6.57
CA SER A 284 -17.34 8.80 -7.12
C SER A 284 -17.70 7.46 -7.77
N PRO A 285 -16.78 6.69 -8.43
CA PRO A 285 -17.08 5.34 -8.93
C PRO A 285 -17.59 4.39 -7.84
N ALA A 286 -17.19 4.59 -6.59
CA ALA A 286 -17.63 3.79 -5.45
C ALA A 286 -19.16 3.75 -5.30
N VAL A 287 -19.86 4.83 -5.68
CA VAL A 287 -21.33 4.92 -5.62
C VAL A 287 -21.95 3.93 -6.60
N PHE A 288 -21.41 3.83 -7.81
CA PHE A 288 -21.88 2.87 -8.82
C PHE A 288 -21.58 1.43 -8.41
N PHE A 289 -20.47 1.19 -7.73
CA PHE A 289 -20.12 -0.14 -7.22
C PHE A 289 -21.09 -0.63 -6.14
N THR A 290 -21.79 0.26 -5.42
CA THR A 290 -22.89 -0.14 -4.51
C THR A 290 -23.99 -0.89 -5.27
N LEU A 291 -24.23 -0.58 -6.55
CA LEU A 291 -25.22 -1.29 -7.39
C LEU A 291 -24.84 -2.74 -7.66
N PHE A 292 -23.58 -3.14 -7.48
CA PHE A 292 -23.16 -4.54 -7.66
C PHE A 292 -23.85 -5.47 -6.66
N TRP A 293 -24.35 -4.94 -5.54
CA TRP A 293 -25.23 -5.67 -4.62
C TRP A 293 -26.44 -6.33 -5.32
N LEU A 294 -27.01 -5.69 -6.35
CA LEU A 294 -28.17 -6.22 -7.09
C LEU A 294 -27.80 -7.47 -7.91
N VAL A 295 -26.53 -7.60 -8.24
CA VAL A 295 -26.02 -8.55 -9.22
C VAL A 295 -25.32 -9.72 -8.52
N LEU A 296 -24.57 -9.44 -7.46
CA LEU A 296 -23.80 -10.43 -6.71
C LEU A 296 -24.72 -11.36 -5.91
N PRO A 297 -24.58 -12.68 -6.05
CA PRO A 297 -25.28 -13.63 -5.20
C PRO A 297 -24.67 -13.63 -3.79
N GLU A 298 -25.44 -14.11 -2.80
CA GLU A 298 -24.87 -14.46 -1.50
C GLU A 298 -24.03 -15.74 -1.60
N SER A 299 -23.10 -15.93 -0.66
CA SER A 299 -22.31 -17.14 -0.57
C SER A 299 -23.17 -18.37 -0.32
N VAL A 300 -23.13 -19.34 -1.26
CA VAL A 300 -23.83 -20.63 -1.10
C VAL A 300 -23.33 -21.35 0.15
N ARG A 301 -22.02 -21.30 0.42
CA ARG A 301 -21.43 -21.92 1.62
C ARG A 301 -21.94 -21.29 2.91
N TRP A 302 -22.10 -19.97 2.93
CA TRP A 302 -22.67 -19.28 4.08
C TRP A 302 -24.15 -19.62 4.26
N LEU A 303 -24.94 -19.63 3.18
CA LEU A 303 -26.37 -19.99 3.24
C LEU A 303 -26.57 -21.40 3.80
N LEU A 304 -25.79 -22.38 3.33
CA LEU A 304 -25.82 -23.73 3.87
C LEU A 304 -25.45 -23.75 5.37
N ALA A 305 -24.40 -23.02 5.76
CA ALA A 305 -23.98 -22.94 7.17
C ALA A 305 -24.99 -22.23 8.08
N GLN A 306 -25.93 -21.46 7.52
CA GLN A 306 -27.02 -20.79 8.25
C GLN A 306 -28.35 -21.57 8.17
N GLY A 307 -28.37 -22.77 7.58
CA GLY A 307 -29.60 -23.55 7.38
C GLY A 307 -30.55 -22.96 6.33
N ARG A 308 -30.11 -22.02 5.50
CA ARG A 308 -30.92 -21.35 4.47
C ARG A 308 -30.89 -22.13 3.15
N HIS A 309 -31.37 -23.38 3.17
CA HIS A 309 -31.25 -24.33 2.06
C HIS A 309 -32.00 -23.90 0.80
N GLU A 310 -33.20 -23.31 0.92
CA GLU A 310 -33.99 -22.86 -0.23
C GLU A 310 -33.28 -21.78 -1.06
N GLU A 311 -32.63 -20.83 -0.38
CA GLU A 311 -31.87 -19.78 -1.06
C GLU A 311 -30.61 -20.33 -1.72
N ALA A 312 -29.94 -21.29 -1.06
CA ALA A 312 -28.81 -22.00 -1.65
C ALA A 312 -29.25 -22.77 -2.92
N LYS A 313 -30.38 -23.49 -2.86
CA LYS A 313 -30.98 -24.22 -4.00
C LYS A 313 -31.29 -23.28 -5.16
N ALA A 314 -31.89 -22.11 -4.88
CA ALA A 314 -32.20 -21.11 -5.89
C ALA A 314 -30.95 -20.58 -6.61
N ILE A 315 -29.86 -20.32 -5.87
CA ILE A 315 -28.60 -19.87 -6.46
C ILE A 315 -27.97 -20.98 -7.29
N ILE A 316 -27.86 -22.21 -6.76
CA ILE A 316 -27.27 -23.36 -7.47
C ILE A 316 -28.02 -23.63 -8.78
N THR A 317 -29.35 -23.65 -8.74
CA THR A 317 -30.21 -23.86 -9.92
C THR A 317 -30.00 -22.76 -10.96
N ARG A 318 -29.86 -21.50 -10.53
CA ARG A 318 -29.54 -20.39 -11.42
C ARG A 318 -28.17 -20.53 -12.07
N VAL A 319 -27.15 -20.98 -11.32
CA VAL A 319 -25.81 -21.25 -11.86
C VAL A 319 -25.89 -22.35 -12.92
N ALA A 320 -26.57 -23.45 -12.62
CA ALA A 320 -26.75 -24.57 -13.55
C ALA A 320 -27.44 -24.12 -14.85
N ALA A 321 -28.52 -23.35 -14.75
CA ALA A 321 -29.25 -22.82 -15.91
C ALA A 321 -28.37 -21.91 -16.79
N VAL A 322 -27.61 -20.98 -16.18
CA VAL A 322 -26.73 -20.05 -16.94
C VAL A 322 -25.54 -20.77 -17.56
N ASN A 323 -25.01 -21.79 -16.86
CA ASN A 323 -23.90 -22.61 -17.35
C ASN A 323 -24.36 -23.73 -18.29
N LYS A 324 -25.67 -23.89 -18.51
CA LYS A 324 -26.29 -24.93 -19.36
C LYS A 324 -25.94 -26.35 -18.88
N VAL A 325 -25.94 -26.56 -17.57
CA VAL A 325 -25.72 -27.86 -16.93
C VAL A 325 -27.04 -28.36 -16.35
N THR A 326 -27.37 -29.62 -16.59
CA THR A 326 -28.49 -30.31 -15.94
C THR A 326 -28.03 -30.92 -14.63
N LEU A 327 -28.65 -30.50 -13.52
CA LEU A 327 -28.43 -31.13 -12.22
C LEU A 327 -29.55 -32.13 -11.96
N ASP A 328 -29.18 -33.30 -11.45
CA ASP A 328 -30.13 -34.27 -10.92
C ASP A 328 -30.77 -33.69 -9.64
N PRO A 329 -32.11 -33.54 -9.57
CA PRO A 329 -32.81 -33.03 -8.40
C PRO A 329 -32.50 -33.81 -7.13
N ASP A 330 -32.38 -35.14 -7.22
CA ASP A 330 -32.18 -36.00 -6.05
C ASP A 330 -30.78 -35.80 -5.46
N VAL A 331 -29.77 -35.65 -6.32
CA VAL A 331 -28.38 -35.34 -5.92
C VAL A 331 -28.29 -33.95 -5.28
N LEU A 332 -29.06 -32.98 -5.78
CA LEU A 332 -29.08 -31.64 -5.22
C LEU A 332 -29.73 -31.64 -3.83
N ASP A 333 -30.86 -32.31 -3.67
CA ASP A 333 -31.57 -32.38 -2.38
C ASP A 333 -30.77 -33.18 -1.33
N GLU A 334 -30.11 -34.27 -1.73
CA GLU A 334 -29.16 -35.00 -0.87
C GLU A 334 -27.98 -34.10 -0.43
N PHE A 335 -27.41 -33.30 -1.34
CA PHE A 335 -26.34 -32.35 -1.01
C PHE A 335 -26.81 -31.28 -0.01
N LEU A 336 -28.02 -30.75 -0.18
CA LEU A 336 -28.58 -29.74 0.71
C LEU A 336 -28.81 -30.29 2.12
N LEU A 337 -29.23 -31.55 2.25
CA LEU A 337 -29.48 -32.24 3.53
C LEU A 337 -28.19 -32.69 4.23
N THR A 338 -27.18 -33.12 3.48
CA THR A 338 -25.88 -33.59 4.04
C THR A 338 -24.92 -32.46 4.40
N GLY A 339 -25.13 -31.25 3.88
CA GLY A 339 -24.30 -30.06 4.15
C GLY A 339 -24.29 -29.58 5.60
N ASP A 340 -25.13 -30.14 6.46
CA ASP A 340 -25.43 -29.68 7.83
C ASP A 340 -24.63 -30.39 8.95
N GLN A 341 -23.81 -31.40 8.61
CA GLN A 341 -23.32 -32.38 9.61
C GLN A 341 -21.88 -32.19 10.13
N GLU A 342 -21.07 -31.28 9.57
CA GLU A 342 -19.74 -31.02 10.16
C GLU A 342 -19.84 -29.96 11.26
N LYS A 343 -19.83 -30.39 12.53
CA LYS A 343 -19.46 -29.55 13.68
C LYS A 343 -18.11 -28.90 13.37
N ARG A 344 -18.12 -27.66 12.88
CA ARG A 344 -16.90 -26.89 12.66
C ARG A 344 -16.24 -26.65 14.02
N VAL A 345 -15.17 -27.38 14.29
CA VAL A 345 -14.25 -27.02 15.37
C VAL A 345 -13.72 -25.62 15.04
N THR A 346 -14.08 -24.64 15.86
CA THR A 346 -13.64 -23.25 15.68
C THR A 346 -12.18 -23.15 16.05
N HIS A 347 -11.31 -23.13 15.05
CA HIS A 347 -9.89 -22.87 15.23
C HIS A 347 -9.63 -21.37 15.42
N THR A 348 -8.71 -21.04 16.33
CA THR A 348 -8.33 -19.66 16.63
C THR A 348 -6.91 -19.38 16.17
N PRO A 349 -6.52 -18.11 15.95
CA PRO A 349 -5.13 -17.78 15.63
C PRO A 349 -4.11 -18.28 16.66
N VAL A 350 -4.53 -18.45 17.91
CA VAL A 350 -3.70 -19.01 19.00
C VAL A 350 -3.23 -20.43 18.66
N ASP A 351 -4.03 -21.22 17.94
CA ASP A 351 -3.68 -22.59 17.52
C ASP A 351 -2.42 -22.65 16.64
N LEU A 352 -2.09 -21.54 15.96
CA LEU A 352 -0.90 -21.38 15.13
C LEU A 352 0.38 -21.23 15.94
N LEU A 353 0.26 -20.82 17.19
CA LEU A 353 1.40 -20.54 18.08
C LEU A 353 1.53 -21.57 19.22
N LYS A 354 0.61 -22.55 19.30
CA LYS A 354 0.55 -23.54 20.40
C LYS A 354 1.79 -24.43 20.54
N THR A 355 2.53 -24.69 19.46
CA THR A 355 3.76 -25.50 19.52
C THR A 355 4.94 -24.71 18.95
N LEU A 356 6.15 -24.95 19.46
CA LEU A 356 7.34 -24.21 19.05
C LEU A 356 7.59 -24.30 17.54
N ASN A 357 7.33 -25.45 16.92
CA ASN A 357 7.55 -25.65 15.49
C ASN A 357 6.49 -24.93 14.64
N ARG A 358 5.22 -24.94 15.07
CA ARG A 358 4.17 -24.12 14.45
C ARG A 358 4.47 -22.64 14.59
N ALA A 359 4.92 -22.20 15.77
CA ALA A 359 5.29 -20.82 16.03
C ALA A 359 6.45 -20.36 15.14
N LYS A 360 7.50 -21.17 14.97
CA LYS A 360 8.63 -20.87 14.07
C LYS A 360 8.19 -20.64 12.62
N VAL A 361 7.34 -21.53 12.08
CA VAL A 361 6.84 -21.40 10.70
C VAL A 361 5.91 -20.18 10.58
N THR A 362 5.01 -20.00 11.55
CA THR A 362 4.03 -18.90 11.57
C THR A 362 4.71 -17.54 11.70
N LEU A 363 5.66 -17.38 12.62
CA LEU A 363 6.38 -16.12 12.81
C LEU A 363 7.27 -15.79 11.61
N ASN A 364 7.91 -16.79 11.00
CA ASN A 364 8.70 -16.58 9.79
C ASN A 364 7.81 -16.10 8.63
N LEU A 365 6.70 -16.81 8.37
CA LEU A 365 5.77 -16.40 7.31
C LEU A 365 5.13 -15.05 7.60
N ALA A 366 4.81 -14.75 8.87
CA ALA A 366 4.30 -13.45 9.30
C ALA A 366 5.30 -12.31 9.04
N PHE A 367 6.60 -12.54 9.29
CA PHE A 367 7.65 -11.60 8.95
C PHE A 367 7.76 -11.38 7.44
N LEU A 368 7.63 -12.44 6.62
CA LEU A 368 7.57 -12.29 5.16
C LEU A 368 6.40 -11.41 4.72
N TRP A 369 5.20 -11.63 5.26
CA TRP A 369 4.03 -10.80 4.95
C TRP A 369 4.24 -9.33 5.32
N LEU A 370 4.79 -9.07 6.51
CA LEU A 370 5.11 -7.72 6.99
C LEU A 370 6.09 -7.04 6.04
N VAL A 371 7.23 -7.67 5.76
CA VAL A 371 8.27 -7.08 4.91
C VAL A 371 7.79 -6.91 3.48
N ASN A 372 7.07 -7.88 2.93
CA ASN A 372 6.55 -7.78 1.56
C ASN A 372 5.56 -6.61 1.41
N SER A 373 4.70 -6.41 2.40
CA SER A 373 3.82 -5.24 2.46
C SER A 373 4.59 -3.94 2.67
N LEU A 374 5.62 -3.94 3.52
CA LEU A 374 6.47 -2.80 3.77
C LEU A 374 7.15 -2.31 2.48
N VAL A 375 7.78 -3.21 1.72
CA VAL A 375 8.48 -2.85 0.48
C VAL A 375 7.47 -2.40 -0.58
N TYR A 376 6.33 -3.09 -0.73
CA TYR A 376 5.30 -2.74 -1.71
C TYR A 376 4.78 -1.30 -1.50
N PHE A 377 4.40 -0.97 -0.27
CA PHE A 377 3.88 0.36 0.04
C PHE A 377 4.98 1.41 0.17
N GLY A 378 6.19 1.04 0.60
CA GLY A 378 7.36 1.93 0.61
C GLY A 378 7.70 2.46 -0.77
N LEU A 379 7.78 1.58 -1.78
CA LEU A 379 7.99 1.98 -3.18
C LEU A 379 6.82 2.81 -3.74
N SER A 380 5.58 2.44 -3.39
CA SER A 380 4.37 3.11 -3.90
C SER A 380 4.17 4.51 -3.30
N TYR A 381 4.50 4.71 -2.03
CA TYR A 381 4.41 6.03 -1.38
C TYR A 381 5.65 6.90 -1.65
N GLY A 382 6.83 6.30 -1.85
CA GLY A 382 8.07 7.00 -2.21
C GLY A 382 8.26 7.22 -3.71
N THR A 383 7.20 7.12 -4.52
CA THR A 383 7.28 7.30 -5.98
C THR A 383 7.69 8.73 -6.37
N GLN A 384 7.37 9.72 -5.53
CA GLN A 384 7.75 11.10 -5.75
C GLN A 384 9.29 11.31 -5.69
N ASP A 385 9.98 10.48 -4.90
CA ASP A 385 11.42 10.64 -4.64
C ASP A 385 12.29 10.07 -5.78
N LEU A 386 11.69 9.40 -6.75
CA LEU A 386 12.35 8.90 -7.95
C LEU A 386 12.74 10.02 -8.94
N GLY A 387 12.26 11.24 -8.70
CA GLY A 387 12.43 12.41 -9.57
C GLY A 387 11.61 12.33 -10.86
N GLY A 388 11.70 13.37 -11.70
CA GLY A 388 10.99 13.41 -12.98
C GLY A 388 9.48 13.54 -12.78
N SER A 389 8.68 12.92 -13.65
CA SER A 389 7.22 13.02 -13.55
C SER A 389 6.65 12.01 -12.55
N LEU A 390 6.10 12.49 -11.43
CA LEU A 390 5.33 11.68 -10.47
C LEU A 390 4.23 10.85 -11.14
N PHE A 391 3.45 11.43 -12.07
CA PHE A 391 2.36 10.73 -12.77
C PHE A 391 2.86 9.51 -13.56
N LEU A 392 3.87 9.70 -14.42
CA LEU A 392 4.48 8.63 -15.19
C LEU A 392 5.09 7.55 -14.31
N ASN A 393 5.87 7.93 -13.30
CA ASN A 393 6.50 6.96 -12.39
C ASN A 393 5.45 6.12 -11.66
N PHE A 394 4.38 6.75 -11.18
CA PHE A 394 3.30 6.05 -10.49
C PHE A 394 2.51 5.12 -11.41
N ALA A 395 2.27 5.54 -12.66
CA ALA A 395 1.67 4.69 -13.69
C ALA A 395 2.55 3.47 -13.99
N LEU A 396 3.86 3.68 -14.17
CA LEU A 396 4.82 2.60 -14.41
C LEU A 396 4.90 1.62 -13.23
N MET A 397 4.82 2.11 -11.98
CA MET A 397 4.73 1.26 -10.79
C MET A 397 3.49 0.35 -10.81
N GLY A 398 2.34 0.85 -11.28
CA GLY A 398 1.13 0.05 -11.48
C GLY A 398 1.28 -0.97 -12.60
N LEU A 399 1.85 -0.56 -13.73
CA LEU A 399 2.11 -1.45 -14.86
C LEU A 399 3.12 -2.54 -14.52
N ALA A 400 4.09 -2.29 -13.64
CA ALA A 400 5.07 -3.27 -13.18
C ALA A 400 4.44 -4.42 -12.36
N ASP A 401 3.24 -4.24 -11.79
CA ASP A 401 2.52 -5.31 -11.11
C ASP A 401 2.11 -6.42 -12.10
N ILE A 402 1.66 -6.04 -13.30
CA ILE A 402 1.13 -6.97 -14.31
C ILE A 402 2.16 -8.03 -14.72
N PRO A 403 3.38 -7.69 -15.21
CA PRO A 403 4.37 -8.69 -15.56
C PRO A 403 4.82 -9.51 -14.34
N GLY A 404 4.84 -8.94 -13.13
CA GLY A 404 5.13 -9.69 -11.91
C GLY A 404 4.09 -10.79 -11.62
N GLN A 405 2.80 -10.47 -11.77
CA GLN A 405 1.71 -11.46 -11.63
C GLN A 405 1.78 -12.55 -12.72
N PHE A 406 2.08 -12.18 -13.97
CA PHE A 406 2.28 -13.15 -15.05
C PHE A 406 3.49 -14.03 -14.83
N LEU A 407 4.60 -13.45 -14.39
CA LEU A 407 5.82 -14.20 -14.12
C LEU A 407 5.57 -15.25 -13.03
N ALA A 408 4.86 -14.88 -11.96
CA ALA A 408 4.43 -15.81 -10.92
C ALA A 408 3.67 -17.01 -11.50
N LEU A 409 2.74 -16.81 -12.45
CA LEU A 409 2.00 -17.92 -13.08
C LEU A 409 2.91 -18.98 -13.68
N PHE A 410 3.93 -18.58 -14.44
CA PHE A 410 4.77 -19.51 -15.18
C PHE A 410 5.82 -20.19 -14.30
N ILE A 411 6.40 -19.48 -13.33
CA ILE A 411 7.53 -20.00 -12.56
C ILE A 411 7.11 -20.82 -11.33
N LEU A 412 5.88 -20.60 -10.82
CA LEU A 412 5.40 -21.23 -9.59
C LEU A 412 5.44 -22.76 -9.65
N ASP A 413 5.23 -23.37 -10.83
CA ASP A 413 5.18 -24.83 -10.96
C ASP A 413 6.54 -25.48 -11.26
N THR A 414 7.58 -24.69 -11.54
CA THR A 414 8.90 -25.20 -11.95
C THR A 414 9.98 -25.01 -10.89
N ILE A 415 10.07 -23.82 -10.29
CA ILE A 415 11.21 -23.44 -9.43
C ILE A 415 10.98 -23.83 -7.96
N GLY A 416 9.72 -23.95 -7.54
CA GLY A 416 9.33 -24.16 -6.15
C GLY A 416 9.17 -22.84 -5.38
N ARG A 417 8.27 -22.82 -4.40
CA ARG A 417 7.75 -21.58 -3.81
C ARG A 417 8.81 -20.86 -2.97
N ARG A 418 9.59 -21.59 -2.18
CA ARG A 418 10.62 -21.00 -1.29
C ARG A 418 11.74 -20.31 -2.07
N LYS A 419 12.14 -20.87 -3.20
CA LYS A 419 13.20 -20.33 -4.05
C LYS A 419 12.73 -19.06 -4.75
N ILE A 420 11.48 -19.04 -5.21
CA ILE A 420 10.86 -17.83 -5.78
C ILE A 420 10.85 -16.71 -4.72
N LEU A 421 10.41 -17.00 -3.49
CA LEU A 421 10.44 -16.01 -2.40
C LEU A 421 11.87 -15.49 -2.14
N LEU A 422 12.87 -16.37 -2.05
CA LEU A 422 14.27 -15.97 -1.89
C LEU A 422 14.73 -15.05 -3.03
N ILE A 423 14.61 -15.53 -4.28
CA ILE A 423 15.16 -14.85 -5.46
C ILE A 423 14.55 -13.47 -5.61
N PHE A 424 13.22 -13.37 -5.59
CA PHE A 424 12.54 -12.11 -5.88
C PHE A 424 12.59 -11.12 -4.70
N MET A 425 12.58 -11.57 -3.44
CA MET A 425 12.78 -10.66 -2.31
C MET A 425 14.21 -10.11 -2.26
N VAL A 426 15.21 -10.92 -2.62
CA VAL A 426 16.61 -10.47 -2.71
C VAL A 426 16.79 -9.51 -3.89
N ILE A 427 16.27 -9.83 -5.07
CA ILE A 427 16.29 -8.92 -6.23
C ILE A 427 15.62 -7.60 -5.87
N GLY A 428 14.42 -7.63 -5.26
CA GLY A 428 13.71 -6.42 -4.87
C GLY A 428 14.46 -5.59 -3.84
N GLY A 429 15.07 -6.25 -2.84
CA GLY A 429 15.85 -5.57 -1.81
C GLY A 429 17.14 -4.95 -2.33
N LEU A 430 17.90 -5.69 -3.14
CA LEU A 430 19.11 -5.19 -3.78
C LEU A 430 18.80 -4.06 -4.75
N ALA A 431 17.71 -4.15 -5.52
CA ALA A 431 17.28 -3.06 -6.40
C ALA A 431 17.00 -1.76 -5.62
N CYS A 432 16.34 -1.84 -4.46
CA CYS A 432 16.12 -0.68 -3.58
C CYS A 432 17.44 -0.09 -3.05
N ILE A 433 18.39 -0.93 -2.63
CA ILE A 433 19.69 -0.48 -2.10
C ILE A 433 20.54 0.17 -3.21
N ILE A 434 20.62 -0.48 -4.37
CA ILE A 434 21.43 0.00 -5.49
C ILE A 434 20.86 1.30 -6.06
N ALA A 435 19.52 1.44 -6.14
CA ALA A 435 18.86 2.63 -6.68
C ALA A 435 19.30 3.94 -6.01
N VAL A 436 19.64 3.85 -4.72
CA VAL A 436 20.05 4.99 -3.89
C VAL A 436 21.52 5.38 -4.09
N LEU A 437 22.35 4.45 -4.56
CA LEU A 437 23.76 4.69 -4.85
C LEU A 437 23.96 5.36 -6.22
N ILE A 438 22.91 5.40 -7.05
CA ILE A 438 22.96 5.97 -8.39
C ILE A 438 22.96 7.52 -8.30
N PRO A 439 23.87 8.21 -9.00
CA PRO A 439 23.90 9.67 -9.04
C PRO A 439 22.65 10.24 -9.73
N LYS A 440 22.27 11.47 -9.37
CA LYS A 440 21.05 12.15 -9.88
C LYS A 440 21.03 12.22 -11.42
N ASP A 441 22.19 12.31 -12.07
CA ASP A 441 22.31 12.39 -13.54
C ASP A 441 21.81 11.13 -14.27
N LEU A 442 21.80 9.98 -13.58
CA LEU A 442 21.35 8.69 -14.12
C LEU A 442 19.96 8.30 -13.61
N GLN A 443 19.07 9.29 -13.49
CA GLN A 443 17.74 9.11 -12.91
C GLN A 443 16.91 7.98 -13.55
N TRP A 444 17.04 7.77 -14.86
CA TRP A 444 16.37 6.68 -15.58
C TRP A 444 16.73 5.29 -15.02
N LEU A 445 17.96 5.12 -14.51
CA LEU A 445 18.43 3.87 -13.92
C LEU A 445 17.80 3.67 -12.54
N THR A 446 17.69 4.72 -11.73
CA THR A 446 16.97 4.71 -10.45
C THR A 446 15.50 4.28 -10.64
N ILE A 447 14.82 4.87 -11.64
CA ILE A 447 13.43 4.48 -11.99
C ILE A 447 13.38 3.01 -12.41
N THR A 448 14.29 2.57 -13.29
CA THR A 448 14.33 1.17 -13.76
C THR A 448 14.52 0.18 -12.62
N LEU A 449 15.43 0.48 -11.68
CA LEU A 449 15.65 -0.34 -10.48
C LEU A 449 14.42 -0.35 -9.57
N ALA A 450 13.76 0.79 -9.38
CA ALA A 450 12.55 0.87 -8.59
C ALA A 450 11.40 0.05 -9.20
N LEU A 451 11.26 0.05 -10.54
CA LEU A 451 10.30 -0.79 -11.27
C LEU A 451 10.63 -2.28 -11.18
N LEU A 452 11.92 -2.64 -11.27
CA LEU A 452 12.38 -4.01 -11.05
C LEU A 452 12.05 -4.47 -9.63
N GLY A 453 12.29 -3.62 -8.64
CA GLY A 453 11.93 -3.87 -7.25
C GLY A 453 10.44 -4.06 -7.05
N LYS A 454 9.63 -3.19 -7.64
CA LYS A 454 8.16 -3.27 -7.62
C LYS A 454 7.66 -4.56 -8.23
N MET A 455 8.10 -4.91 -9.44
CA MET A 455 7.74 -6.16 -10.13
C MET A 455 8.12 -7.40 -9.29
N ALA A 456 9.32 -7.39 -8.70
CA ALA A 456 9.78 -8.50 -7.89
C ALA A 456 8.93 -8.70 -6.63
N ILE A 457 8.58 -7.60 -5.94
CA ILE A 457 7.73 -7.63 -4.76
C ILE A 457 6.28 -8.01 -5.09
N SER A 458 5.79 -7.64 -6.27
CA SER A 458 4.46 -8.05 -6.74
C SER A 458 4.40 -9.54 -7.05
N THR A 459 5.48 -10.10 -7.59
CA THR A 459 5.66 -11.55 -7.78
C THR A 459 5.63 -12.28 -6.43
N THR A 460 6.36 -11.79 -5.42
CA THR A 460 6.37 -12.39 -4.09
C THR A 460 5.05 -12.22 -3.36
N PHE A 461 4.31 -11.12 -3.57
CA PHE A 461 2.96 -10.94 -3.04
C PHE A 461 2.05 -12.09 -3.51
N ALA A 462 2.04 -12.39 -4.81
CA ALA A 462 1.27 -13.49 -5.37
C ALA A 462 1.66 -14.86 -4.76
N VAL A 463 2.97 -15.12 -4.65
CA VAL A 463 3.50 -16.38 -4.12
C VAL A 463 3.19 -16.54 -2.63
N ILE A 464 3.26 -15.47 -1.84
CA ILE A 464 2.99 -15.51 -0.39
C ILE A 464 1.53 -15.90 -0.09
N TYR A 465 0.55 -15.39 -0.86
CA TYR A 465 -0.85 -15.85 -0.72
C TYR A 465 -0.97 -17.35 -0.97
N MET A 466 -0.31 -17.85 -2.02
CA MET A 466 -0.32 -19.28 -2.37
C MET A 466 0.34 -20.12 -1.29
N VAL A 467 1.56 -19.78 -0.88
CA VAL A 467 2.33 -20.49 0.16
C VAL A 467 1.56 -20.54 1.47
N THR A 468 0.94 -19.44 1.89
CA THR A 468 0.11 -19.41 3.10
C THR A 468 -1.05 -20.39 2.99
N SER A 469 -1.70 -20.47 1.83
CA SER A 469 -2.78 -21.43 1.61
C SER A 469 -2.30 -22.88 1.50
N GLU A 470 -1.07 -23.13 1.06
CA GLU A 470 -0.53 -24.49 0.87
C GLU A 470 0.10 -25.07 2.15
N ILE A 471 0.71 -24.23 2.99
CA ILE A 471 1.36 -24.65 4.24
C ILE A 471 0.31 -25.08 5.28
N TYR A 472 -0.76 -24.31 5.44
CA TYR A 472 -1.73 -24.54 6.50
C TYR A 472 -2.83 -25.54 6.10
N PRO A 473 -3.27 -26.40 7.04
CA PRO A 473 -4.27 -27.39 6.76
C PRO A 473 -5.64 -26.75 6.50
N THR A 474 -6.50 -27.43 5.74
CA THR A 474 -7.83 -26.94 5.33
C THR A 474 -8.65 -26.40 6.50
N VAL A 475 -8.59 -27.05 7.67
CA VAL A 475 -9.36 -26.67 8.89
C VAL A 475 -9.01 -25.29 9.47
N ILE A 476 -7.79 -24.78 9.26
CA ILE A 476 -7.34 -23.48 9.81
C ILE A 476 -6.87 -22.52 8.72
N ARG A 477 -6.83 -22.94 7.45
CA ARG A 477 -6.25 -22.20 6.33
C ARG A 477 -6.76 -20.77 6.20
N HIS A 478 -8.07 -20.56 6.31
CA HIS A 478 -8.67 -19.22 6.23
C HIS A 478 -8.27 -18.32 7.41
N VAL A 479 -8.23 -18.89 8.62
CA VAL A 479 -7.79 -18.18 9.84
C VAL A 479 -6.32 -17.80 9.71
N SER A 480 -5.47 -18.72 9.24
CA SER A 480 -4.06 -18.46 8.98
C SER A 480 -3.88 -17.34 7.96
N LEU A 481 -4.55 -17.40 6.80
CA LEU A 481 -4.41 -16.37 5.77
C LEU A 481 -4.80 -14.98 6.30
N SER A 482 -5.89 -14.91 7.07
CA SER A 482 -6.37 -13.66 7.68
C SER A 482 -5.38 -13.12 8.72
N PHE A 483 -4.83 -14.00 9.57
CA PHE A 483 -3.82 -13.64 10.57
C PHE A 483 -2.55 -13.06 9.91
N HIS A 484 -2.01 -13.75 8.90
CA HIS A 484 -0.80 -13.30 8.22
C HIS A 484 -1.03 -12.03 7.40
N SER A 485 -2.16 -11.92 6.69
CA SER A 485 -2.52 -10.71 5.95
C SER A 485 -2.71 -9.50 6.88
N SER A 486 -3.25 -9.73 8.08
CA SER A 486 -3.36 -8.72 9.13
C SER A 486 -1.96 -8.25 9.58
N ILE A 487 -1.03 -9.16 9.87
CA ILE A 487 0.36 -8.79 10.18
C ILE A 487 1.02 -8.04 9.01
N GLY A 488 0.71 -8.40 7.77
CA GLY A 488 1.12 -7.63 6.58
C GLY A 488 0.75 -6.14 6.68
N ARG A 489 -0.42 -5.79 7.23
CA ARG A 489 -0.82 -4.38 7.41
C ARG A 489 0.08 -3.60 8.36
N LEU A 490 0.79 -4.25 9.28
CA LEU A 490 1.83 -3.60 10.06
C LEU A 490 2.97 -3.09 9.15
N GLY A 491 3.31 -3.83 8.10
CA GLY A 491 4.27 -3.37 7.09
C GLY A 491 3.79 -2.12 6.36
N GLY A 492 2.52 -2.08 5.96
CA GLY A 492 1.91 -0.88 5.37
C GLY A 492 1.84 0.31 6.35
N LEU A 493 1.61 0.04 7.63
CA LEU A 493 1.63 1.05 8.70
C LEU A 493 3.04 1.63 8.89
N LEU A 494 4.06 0.77 8.86
CA LEU A 494 5.47 1.16 9.04
C LEU A 494 6.03 1.87 7.80
N ALA A 495 5.58 1.55 6.59
CA ALA A 495 6.13 2.11 5.34
C ALA A 495 6.21 3.65 5.32
N PRO A 496 5.12 4.42 5.56
CA PRO A 496 5.21 5.87 5.61
C PRO A 496 6.15 6.42 6.70
N GLN A 497 6.21 5.76 7.86
CA GLN A 497 7.10 6.16 8.94
C GLN A 497 8.56 5.91 8.59
N ILE A 498 8.86 4.82 7.88
CA ILE A 498 10.22 4.55 7.39
C ILE A 498 10.63 5.58 6.33
N LEU A 499 9.71 6.05 5.50
CA LEU A 499 9.99 7.10 4.52
C LEU A 499 10.37 8.44 5.17
N LEU A 500 9.87 8.77 6.37
CA LEU A 500 10.28 9.99 7.09
C LEU A 500 11.78 10.02 7.44
N LEU A 501 12.49 8.89 7.44
CA LEU A 501 13.94 8.88 7.68
C LEU A 501 14.73 9.64 6.60
N GLU A 502 14.11 9.99 5.47
CA GLU A 502 14.71 10.86 4.45
C GLU A 502 15.11 12.24 4.99
N THR A 503 14.40 12.75 6.01
CA THR A 503 14.70 14.05 6.61
C THR A 503 15.98 14.03 7.44
N VAL A 504 16.42 12.84 7.86
CA VAL A 504 17.68 12.61 8.57
C VAL A 504 18.79 12.32 7.56
N TYR A 505 18.54 11.39 6.64
CA TYR A 505 19.48 11.03 5.58
C TYR A 505 18.70 10.48 4.37
N LYS A 506 18.74 11.19 3.24
CA LYS A 506 17.94 10.89 2.03
C LYS A 506 18.00 9.40 1.61
N PRO A 507 19.17 8.72 1.61
CA PRO A 507 19.29 7.28 1.31
C PRO A 507 18.62 6.30 2.27
N LEU A 508 18.39 6.69 3.52
CA LEU A 508 18.15 5.77 4.63
C LEU A 508 16.88 4.92 4.50
N PRO A 509 15.71 5.44 4.06
CA PRO A 509 14.49 4.66 3.97
C PRO A 509 14.64 3.40 3.09
N PHE A 510 15.19 3.56 1.88
CA PHE A 510 15.32 2.48 0.91
C PHE A 510 16.43 1.49 1.27
N ILE A 511 17.46 1.92 2.00
CA ILE A 511 18.46 1.01 2.61
C ILE A 511 17.78 0.10 3.65
N VAL A 512 16.99 0.67 4.56
CA VAL A 512 16.28 -0.10 5.61
C VAL A 512 15.29 -1.07 4.96
N ILE A 513 14.46 -0.59 4.04
CA ILE A 513 13.49 -1.41 3.31
C ILE A 513 14.20 -2.56 2.55
N GLY A 514 15.30 -2.25 1.87
CA GLY A 514 16.07 -3.23 1.12
C GLY A 514 16.72 -4.30 1.98
N LEU A 515 17.32 -3.93 3.12
CA LEU A 515 17.89 -4.87 4.09
C LEU A 515 16.82 -5.78 4.70
N CYS A 516 15.65 -5.23 5.06
CA CYS A 516 14.50 -6.02 5.50
C CYS A 516 14.09 -7.04 4.42
N SER A 517 14.04 -6.63 3.15
CA SER A 517 13.67 -7.52 2.04
C SER A 517 14.68 -8.67 1.83
N VAL A 518 15.98 -8.37 1.84
CA VAL A 518 17.04 -9.38 1.70
C VAL A 518 17.00 -10.39 2.86
N THR A 519 16.85 -9.90 4.09
CA THR A 519 16.76 -10.76 5.29
C THR A 519 15.51 -11.64 5.26
N ALA A 520 14.36 -11.09 4.88
CA ALA A 520 13.13 -11.85 4.68
C ALA A 520 13.30 -12.94 3.60
N GLY A 521 13.87 -12.61 2.45
CA GLY A 521 14.18 -13.58 1.39
C GLY A 521 15.05 -14.73 1.89
N GLY A 522 16.09 -14.45 2.68
CA GLY A 522 16.93 -15.46 3.31
C GLY A 522 16.15 -16.37 4.28
N LEU A 523 15.31 -15.78 5.13
CA LEU A 523 14.46 -16.53 6.07
C LEU A 523 13.39 -17.37 5.38
N ALA A 524 12.95 -17.00 4.16
CA ALA A 524 12.00 -17.80 3.37
C ALA A 524 12.51 -19.22 3.09
N MET A 525 13.83 -19.45 3.06
CA MET A 525 14.40 -20.79 2.90
C MET A 525 14.11 -21.74 4.06
N LEU A 526 13.80 -21.19 5.24
CA LEU A 526 13.39 -21.95 6.42
C LEU A 526 11.92 -22.40 6.35
N LEU A 527 11.13 -21.93 5.38
CA LEU A 527 9.75 -22.40 5.15
C LEU A 527 9.70 -23.71 4.37
N PRO A 528 8.75 -24.61 4.70
CA PRO A 528 8.62 -25.89 4.01
C PRO A 528 8.30 -25.68 2.53
N GLU A 529 8.92 -26.47 1.65
CA GLU A 529 8.56 -26.49 0.23
C GLU A 529 7.20 -27.14 0.05
N THR A 530 6.34 -26.52 -0.76
CA THR A 530 4.95 -26.95 -1.01
C THR A 530 4.73 -27.48 -2.43
N LEU A 531 5.67 -27.26 -3.36
CA LEU A 531 5.58 -27.77 -4.73
C LEU A 531 5.36 -29.28 -4.76
N GLY A 532 4.28 -29.71 -5.42
CA GLY A 532 3.95 -31.12 -5.66
C GLY A 532 3.54 -31.92 -4.42
N LYS A 533 3.32 -31.27 -3.27
CA LYS A 533 2.93 -31.96 -2.03
C LYS A 533 1.41 -31.93 -1.81
N PRO A 534 0.83 -33.01 -1.25
CA PRO A 534 -0.59 -33.01 -0.90
C PRO A 534 -0.88 -32.01 0.22
N LEU A 535 -2.04 -31.36 0.15
CA LEU A 535 -2.49 -30.41 1.15
C LEU A 535 -2.89 -31.15 2.43
N SER A 536 -2.37 -30.70 3.58
CA SER A 536 -2.79 -31.23 4.87
C SER A 536 -4.27 -30.94 5.12
N GLN A 537 -5.01 -31.93 5.60
CA GLN A 537 -6.41 -31.76 5.98
C GLN A 537 -6.56 -31.48 7.49
N THR A 538 -5.71 -32.09 8.32
CA THR A 538 -5.80 -32.02 9.79
C THR A 538 -4.58 -31.32 10.41
N MET A 539 -4.74 -30.81 11.64
CA MET A 539 -3.64 -30.21 12.42
C MET A 539 -2.52 -31.21 12.74
N ALA A 540 -2.86 -32.49 12.95
CA ALA A 540 -1.87 -33.54 13.20
C ALA A 540 -1.00 -33.81 11.97
N ALA A 541 -1.61 -33.88 10.78
CA ALA A 541 -0.87 -34.03 9.52
C ALA A 541 0.06 -32.83 9.26
N PHE A 542 -0.38 -31.63 9.61
CA PHE A 542 0.44 -30.42 9.55
C PHE A 542 1.67 -30.49 10.47
N ASP A 543 1.50 -30.95 11.72
CA ASP A 543 2.63 -31.14 12.63
C ASP A 543 3.66 -32.14 12.10
N THR A 544 3.21 -33.25 11.52
CA THR A 544 4.10 -34.25 10.91
C THR A 544 4.95 -33.63 9.79
N VAL A 545 4.34 -32.81 8.92
CA VAL A 545 5.05 -32.13 7.82
C VAL A 545 6.10 -31.15 8.33
N ILE A 546 5.78 -30.37 9.37
CA ILE A 546 6.73 -29.41 9.94
C ILE A 546 7.86 -30.14 10.69
N ASN A 547 7.51 -31.18 11.46
CA ASN A 547 8.46 -31.93 12.30
C ASN A 547 9.41 -32.81 11.46
N GLY A 548 8.93 -33.42 10.36
CA GLY A 548 9.76 -34.25 9.47
C GLY A 548 10.96 -33.51 8.89
N ARG A 549 10.90 -32.18 8.80
CA ARG A 549 12.00 -31.33 8.32
C ARG A 549 13.06 -31.04 9.38
N LEU A 550 12.72 -31.12 10.67
CA LEU A 550 13.71 -31.03 11.75
C LEU A 550 14.51 -32.33 11.84
N VAL A 551 13.86 -33.47 11.62
CA VAL A 551 14.54 -34.79 11.59
C VAL A 551 15.51 -34.88 10.40
N SER A 552 15.15 -34.38 9.22
CA SER A 552 16.06 -34.40 8.05
C SER A 552 17.28 -33.46 8.19
N LYS A 553 17.21 -32.43 9.04
CA LYS A 553 18.35 -31.55 9.37
C LYS A 553 19.20 -32.11 10.51
N CYS A 554 18.63 -32.89 11.44
CA CYS A 554 19.40 -33.58 12.49
C CYS A 554 20.07 -34.88 12.00
N THR A 555 19.61 -35.49 10.91
CA THR A 555 20.20 -36.72 10.36
C THR A 555 21.38 -36.49 9.40
N PHE A 556 21.62 -35.26 8.95
CA PHE A 556 22.78 -34.96 8.10
C PHE A 556 24.13 -34.95 8.84
N ASN A 557 24.14 -35.14 10.16
CA ASN A 557 25.36 -35.23 10.98
C ASN A 557 25.61 -36.63 11.58
N ARG A 558 24.95 -37.70 11.09
CA ARG A 558 25.12 -39.05 11.70
C ARG A 558 25.24 -40.25 10.77
N PHE A 559 25.46 -40.07 9.46
CA PHE A 559 25.81 -41.17 8.57
C PHE A 559 27.05 -40.83 7.74
N SER A 560 28.19 -40.83 8.42
CA SER A 560 29.53 -40.98 7.84
C SER A 560 30.37 -41.69 8.89
N LEU A 561 30.16 -43.00 9.01
CA LEU A 561 31.05 -44.00 9.61
C LEU A 561 30.26 -45.31 9.65
N TYR A 562 30.37 -46.09 8.58
CA TYR A 562 30.71 -47.51 8.54
C TYR A 562 30.47 -48.05 7.13
#